data_AF-A0A7H8GLD7-F1
#
_entry.id   AF-A0A7H8GLD7-F1
#
_cell.length_a   1.000
_cell.length_b   1.000
_cell.length_c   1.000
_cell.angle_alpha   90.00
_cell.angle_beta   90.00
_cell.angle_gamma   90.00
#
_symmetry.space_group_name_H-M   'P 1'
#
loop_
_entity.id
_entity.type
_entity.pdbx_description
1 polymer ?
#
loop_
_entity_poly.entity_id
_entity_poly.type
_entity_poly.pdbx_seq_one_letter_code
_entity_poly.pdbx_strand_id
1 'polypeptide(L)'
;MTRFLSWPLLIALFSWAEPSLAADSAPEKVSGLVLYNQLKINAATQQLQIESNDENSDSQYYLAEIIRKKIRYMAPEAQHWYEKAAQKDNIYAMIQLGRHKNDFCQKIGNCPPFKKTQAEWFAQAKGLVLPKAQEGDPESLYLMYEITLNREWLEKSANAGYSLAQYWMAVSERQGEGFFLIPGKRDASVKKWLLLSSEGGYPKAMMDYLEILHREGDTASIRQWLELAARSGYQVAVSSYGAYISHTPDKLDYPLDLVKGYALFTLLKDLGDAGGIGRYVERKAEEIREKMTPAQIEDSERIAKEWKTTHPPLSFFPDKLGY
;
A
#
# COMPACT_ATOMS: atom_id res chain seq x y z
N MET A 1 36.65 13.02 62.18
CA MET A 1 36.08 12.07 61.22
C MET A 1 35.35 12.85 60.14
N THR A 2 36.03 13.15 59.05
CA THR A 2 35.48 13.86 57.88
C THR A 2 36.12 13.21 56.66
N ARG A 3 35.38 12.28 56.03
CA ARG A 3 35.82 11.58 54.83
C ARG A 3 35.51 12.45 53.62
N PHE A 4 36.55 12.95 52.95
CA PHE A 4 36.43 13.54 51.62
C PHE A 4 36.20 12.41 50.60
N LEU A 5 35.04 12.41 49.93
CA LEU A 5 34.80 11.58 48.75
C LEU A 5 35.44 12.26 47.53
N SER A 6 36.51 11.68 47.02
CA SER A 6 37.09 12.01 45.72
C SER A 6 36.30 11.32 44.60
N TRP A 7 35.61 12.10 43.77
CA TRP A 7 34.91 11.63 42.57
C TRP A 7 35.90 11.64 41.39
N PRO A 8 36.11 10.55 40.64
CA PRO A 8 36.96 10.60 39.44
C PRO A 8 36.23 11.32 38.30
N LEU A 9 36.90 12.30 37.71
CA LEU A 9 36.52 12.99 36.48
C LEU A 9 36.62 12.00 35.29
N LEU A 10 35.50 11.65 34.67
CA LEU A 10 35.46 10.94 33.39
C LEU A 10 35.70 11.95 32.26
N ILE A 11 36.90 11.91 31.67
CA ILE A 11 37.23 12.67 30.46
C ILE A 11 36.64 11.90 29.27
N ALA A 12 35.54 12.41 28.72
CA ALA A 12 34.99 11.91 27.45
C ALA A 12 35.85 12.43 26.29
N LEU A 13 36.57 11.53 25.63
CA LEU A 13 37.26 11.81 24.36
C LEU A 13 36.21 11.92 23.26
N PHE A 14 35.93 13.14 22.81
CA PHE A 14 35.18 13.39 21.58
C PHE A 14 36.08 13.07 20.38
N SER A 15 35.89 11.92 19.76
CA SER A 15 36.44 11.63 18.44
C SER A 15 35.67 12.44 17.40
N TRP A 16 36.33 13.45 16.83
CA TRP A 16 35.86 14.14 15.63
C TRP A 16 36.01 13.17 14.46
N ALA A 17 34.90 12.63 13.97
CA ALA A 17 34.87 11.98 12.67
C ALA A 17 34.86 13.08 11.60
N GLU A 18 35.88 13.07 10.73
CA GLU A 18 35.89 13.92 9.54
C GLU A 18 34.70 13.58 8.63
N PRO A 19 34.07 14.56 7.96
CA PRO A 19 33.00 14.27 7.02
C PRO A 19 33.61 13.52 5.83
N SER A 20 33.27 12.25 5.68
CA SER A 20 33.57 11.51 4.45
C SER A 20 32.89 12.24 3.28
N LEU A 21 33.71 12.63 2.30
CA LEU A 21 33.26 13.14 1.01
C LEU A 21 32.08 12.32 0.51
N ALA A 22 30.96 13.00 0.26
CA ALA A 22 29.76 12.42 -0.31
C ALA A 22 30.14 11.61 -1.54
N ALA A 23 29.94 10.28 -1.47
CA ALA A 23 29.90 9.47 -2.66
C ALA A 23 28.81 10.07 -3.56
N ASP A 24 29.15 10.36 -4.82
CA ASP A 24 28.19 10.61 -5.89
C ASP A 24 27.19 9.45 -5.89
N SER A 25 26.06 9.63 -5.19
CA SER A 25 24.97 8.68 -5.23
C SER A 25 24.35 8.83 -6.60
N ALA A 26 24.66 7.88 -7.51
CA ALA A 26 23.84 7.65 -8.69
C ALA A 26 22.36 7.69 -8.26
N PRO A 27 21.45 8.31 -9.03
CA PRO A 27 20.05 8.45 -8.64
C PRO A 27 19.53 7.09 -8.20
N GLU A 28 19.06 7.02 -6.95
CA GLU A 28 18.65 5.77 -6.30
C GLU A 28 17.66 5.05 -7.22
N LYS A 29 18.06 3.86 -7.67
CA LYS A 29 17.30 3.09 -8.66
C LYS A 29 15.93 2.78 -8.06
N VAL A 30 14.87 3.35 -8.63
CA VAL A 30 13.50 3.15 -8.13
C VAL A 30 13.17 1.66 -8.15
N SER A 31 12.78 1.10 -7.00
CA SER A 31 12.44 -0.32 -6.87
C SER A 31 11.29 -0.73 -7.81
N GLY A 32 11.36 -1.96 -8.31
CA GLY A 32 10.31 -2.56 -9.13
C GLY A 32 8.95 -2.60 -8.43
N LEU A 33 8.93 -2.76 -7.10
CA LEU A 33 7.70 -2.71 -6.29
C LEU A 33 7.06 -1.32 -6.29
N VAL A 34 7.87 -0.26 -6.20
CA VAL A 34 7.35 1.13 -6.27
C VAL A 34 6.71 1.35 -7.64
N LEU A 35 7.37 0.93 -8.72
CA LEU A 35 6.83 1.03 -10.08
C LEU A 35 5.56 0.19 -10.27
N TYR A 36 5.50 -1.01 -9.67
CA TYR A 36 4.31 -1.87 -9.66
C TYR A 36 3.13 -1.17 -8.96
N ASN A 37 3.37 -0.61 -7.78
CA ASN A 37 2.37 0.12 -7.00
C ASN A 37 1.92 1.42 -7.69
N GLN A 38 2.76 2.01 -8.54
CA GLN A 38 2.43 3.12 -9.43
C GLN A 38 1.73 2.70 -10.73
N LEU A 39 1.47 1.40 -10.92
CA LEU A 39 0.92 0.81 -12.16
C LEU A 39 1.75 1.14 -13.42
N LYS A 40 3.05 1.44 -13.27
CA LYS A 40 3.98 1.64 -14.38
C LYS A 40 4.49 0.29 -14.88
N ILE A 41 3.58 -0.56 -15.37
CA ILE A 41 3.80 -1.99 -15.57
C ILE A 41 5.01 -2.31 -16.46
N ASN A 42 5.26 -1.55 -17.53
CA ASN A 42 6.42 -1.80 -18.41
C ASN A 42 7.74 -1.56 -17.68
N ALA A 43 7.88 -0.43 -16.98
CA ALA A 43 9.07 -0.12 -16.19
C ALA A 43 9.22 -1.07 -14.99
N ALA A 44 8.11 -1.38 -14.32
CA ALA A 44 8.07 -2.35 -13.23
C ALA A 44 8.57 -3.72 -13.71
N THR A 45 8.11 -4.22 -14.86
CA THR A 45 8.53 -5.51 -15.41
C THR A 45 10.04 -5.57 -15.62
N GLN A 46 10.63 -4.55 -16.25
CA GLN A 46 12.08 -4.49 -16.49
C GLN A 46 12.87 -4.49 -15.18
N GLN A 47 12.45 -3.65 -14.23
CA GLN A 47 13.14 -3.52 -12.96
C GLN A 47 12.99 -4.76 -12.08
N LEU A 48 11.78 -5.30 -11.97
CA LEU A 48 11.49 -6.53 -11.22
C LEU A 48 12.24 -7.71 -11.82
N GLN A 49 12.43 -7.76 -13.14
CA GLN A 49 13.23 -8.81 -13.78
C GLN A 49 14.70 -8.76 -13.35
N ILE A 50 15.28 -7.56 -13.24
CA ILE A 50 16.65 -7.38 -12.75
C ILE A 50 16.73 -7.83 -11.28
N GLU A 51 15.85 -7.32 -10.42
CA GLU A 51 15.82 -7.65 -8.99
C GLU A 51 15.53 -9.14 -8.75
N SER A 52 14.72 -9.77 -9.60
CA SER A 52 14.42 -11.21 -9.51
C SER A 52 15.61 -12.09 -9.87
N ASN A 53 16.44 -11.64 -10.83
CA ASN A 53 17.70 -12.29 -11.19
C ASN A 53 18.75 -12.10 -10.08
N ASP A 54 18.69 -10.98 -9.37
CA ASP A 54 19.44 -10.73 -8.13
C ASP A 54 18.79 -11.41 -6.91
N GLU A 55 17.91 -12.37 -7.16
CA GLU A 55 17.42 -13.29 -6.14
C GLU A 55 16.52 -12.59 -5.07
N ASN A 56 15.90 -11.44 -5.39
CA ASN A 56 14.90 -10.80 -4.52
C ASN A 56 13.54 -11.51 -4.57
N SER A 57 13.10 -12.08 -3.43
CA SER A 57 11.87 -12.87 -3.33
C SER A 57 10.57 -12.09 -3.60
N ASP A 58 10.48 -10.84 -3.12
CA ASP A 58 9.30 -10.01 -3.38
C ASP A 58 9.24 -9.61 -4.87
N SER A 59 10.37 -9.27 -5.48
CA SER A 59 10.40 -8.93 -6.90
C SER A 59 10.02 -10.11 -7.78
N GLN A 60 10.44 -11.33 -7.41
CA GLN A 60 10.01 -12.57 -8.05
C GLN A 60 8.49 -12.74 -7.95
N TYR A 61 7.91 -12.51 -6.78
CA TYR A 61 6.45 -12.54 -6.60
C TYR A 61 5.72 -11.51 -7.47
N TYR A 62 6.14 -10.24 -7.44
CA TYR A 62 5.44 -9.18 -8.20
C TYR A 62 5.62 -9.31 -9.71
N LEU A 63 6.76 -9.82 -10.19
CA LEU A 63 6.95 -10.16 -11.60
C LEU A 63 5.98 -11.27 -12.03
N ALA A 64 5.83 -12.31 -11.21
CA ALA A 64 4.86 -13.37 -11.44
C ALA A 64 3.41 -12.84 -11.45
N GLU A 65 3.07 -11.88 -10.58
CA GLU A 65 1.75 -11.23 -10.57
C GLU A 65 1.48 -10.43 -11.84
N ILE A 66 2.47 -9.70 -12.38
CA ILE A 66 2.32 -9.00 -13.68
C ILE A 66 2.00 -10.02 -14.78
N ILE A 67 2.78 -11.09 -14.88
CA ILE A 67 2.63 -12.10 -15.94
C ILE A 67 1.28 -12.80 -15.81
N ARG A 68 0.91 -13.24 -14.59
CA ARG A 68 -0.35 -13.92 -14.30
C ARG A 68 -1.56 -13.04 -14.65
N LYS A 69 -1.56 -11.76 -14.25
CA LYS A 69 -2.67 -10.84 -14.53
C LYS A 69 -2.81 -10.51 -16.03
N LYS A 70 -1.69 -10.39 -16.75
CA LYS A 70 -1.70 -10.16 -18.21
C LYS A 70 -2.33 -11.32 -18.97
N ILE A 71 -1.97 -12.55 -18.58
CA ILE A 71 -2.33 -13.77 -19.30
C ILE A 71 -3.64 -14.40 -18.75
N ARG A 72 -4.07 -14.00 -17.54
CA ARG A 72 -5.28 -14.46 -16.83
C ARG A 72 -5.31 -15.94 -16.43
N TYR A 73 -4.15 -16.61 -16.46
CA TYR A 73 -3.95 -17.94 -15.89
C TYR A 73 -2.50 -18.09 -15.41
N MET A 74 -2.19 -19.22 -14.75
CA MET A 74 -0.83 -19.55 -14.32
C MET A 74 0.03 -19.97 -15.51
N ALA A 75 0.70 -19.01 -16.17
CA ALA A 75 1.64 -19.28 -17.25
C ALA A 75 2.95 -19.92 -16.70
N PRO A 76 3.68 -20.72 -17.51
CA PRO A 76 4.93 -21.35 -17.06
C PRO A 76 5.95 -20.37 -16.47
N GLU A 77 6.08 -19.18 -17.06
CA GLU A 77 6.98 -18.13 -16.57
C GLU A 77 6.52 -17.55 -15.22
N ALA A 78 5.21 -17.30 -15.05
CA ALA A 78 4.67 -16.86 -13.77
C ALA A 78 4.89 -17.92 -12.68
N GLN A 79 4.64 -19.19 -12.98
CA GLN A 79 4.91 -20.28 -12.06
C GLN A 79 6.38 -20.35 -11.68
N HIS A 80 7.30 -20.24 -12.64
CA HIS A 80 8.74 -20.26 -12.37
C HIS A 80 9.11 -19.22 -11.31
N TRP A 81 8.63 -17.99 -11.47
CA TRP A 81 8.93 -16.90 -10.53
C TRP A 81 8.24 -17.07 -9.17
N TYR A 82 6.98 -17.53 -9.13
CA TYR A 82 6.37 -17.89 -7.84
C TYR A 82 7.11 -19.01 -7.13
N GLU A 83 7.55 -20.05 -7.84
CA GLU A 83 8.28 -21.16 -7.22
C GLU A 83 9.65 -20.72 -6.69
N LYS A 84 10.33 -19.78 -7.38
CA LYS A 84 11.57 -19.17 -6.87
C LYS A 84 11.31 -18.35 -5.61
N ALA A 85 10.26 -17.52 -5.60
CA ALA A 85 9.88 -16.76 -4.42
C ALA A 85 9.50 -17.69 -3.24
N ALA A 86 8.74 -18.75 -3.52
CA ALA A 86 8.31 -19.73 -2.53
C ALA A 86 9.48 -20.57 -1.97
N GLN A 87 10.56 -20.80 -2.73
CA GLN A 87 11.78 -21.42 -2.21
C GLN A 87 12.47 -20.56 -1.13
N LYS A 88 12.12 -19.28 -1.04
CA LYS A 88 12.58 -18.32 -0.03
C LYS A 88 11.47 -17.96 0.95
N ASP A 89 10.57 -18.91 1.18
CA ASP A 89 9.47 -18.78 2.13
C ASP A 89 8.50 -17.61 1.85
N ASN A 90 8.38 -17.18 0.60
CA ASN A 90 7.37 -16.19 0.22
C ASN A 90 5.96 -16.81 0.30
N ILE A 91 5.27 -16.54 1.40
CA ILE A 91 3.93 -17.08 1.68
C ILE A 91 2.91 -16.63 0.63
N TYR A 92 3.01 -15.40 0.13
CA TYR A 92 2.11 -14.88 -0.91
C TYR A 92 2.25 -15.67 -2.22
N ALA A 93 3.50 -16.00 -2.61
CA ALA A 93 3.75 -16.86 -3.76
C ALA A 93 3.18 -18.27 -3.56
N MET A 94 3.35 -18.85 -2.37
CA MET A 94 2.76 -20.16 -2.04
C MET A 94 1.23 -20.14 -2.09
N ILE A 95 0.59 -19.07 -1.62
CA ILE A 95 -0.87 -18.89 -1.72
C ILE A 95 -1.30 -18.83 -3.18
N GLN A 96 -0.62 -18.06 -4.03
CA GLN A 96 -0.96 -17.98 -5.46
C GLN A 96 -0.73 -19.31 -6.20
N LEU A 97 0.32 -20.04 -5.84
CA LEU A 97 0.56 -21.40 -6.31
C LEU A 97 -0.46 -22.40 -5.75
N GLY A 98 -1.04 -22.18 -4.58
CA GLY A 98 -2.15 -22.99 -4.05
C GLY A 98 -3.48 -22.70 -4.76
N ARG A 99 -3.72 -21.43 -5.13
CA ARG A 99 -4.99 -20.95 -5.74
C ARG A 99 -5.10 -21.18 -7.24
N HIS A 100 -4.05 -21.67 -7.91
CA HIS A 100 -4.06 -21.77 -9.36
C HIS A 100 -5.22 -22.66 -9.86
N LYS A 101 -5.94 -22.21 -10.89
CA LYS A 101 -6.91 -23.04 -11.59
C LYS A 101 -6.26 -23.62 -12.83
N ASN A 102 -6.32 -24.94 -12.98
CA ASN A 102 -5.72 -25.65 -14.11
C ASN A 102 -6.63 -25.67 -15.35
N ASP A 103 -7.87 -25.24 -15.23
CA ASP A 103 -8.92 -25.43 -16.25
C ASP A 103 -8.53 -24.92 -17.64
N PHE A 104 -7.87 -23.77 -17.73
CA PHE A 104 -7.48 -23.21 -19.03
C PHE A 104 -6.24 -23.88 -19.61
N CYS A 105 -5.18 -24.09 -18.81
CA CYS A 105 -3.96 -24.75 -19.29
C CYS A 105 -4.22 -26.20 -19.68
N GLN A 106 -5.11 -26.90 -18.96
CA GLN A 106 -5.50 -28.28 -19.26
C GLN A 106 -6.23 -28.36 -20.60
N LYS A 107 -7.15 -27.42 -20.86
CA LYS A 107 -7.89 -27.34 -22.13
C LYS A 107 -6.98 -27.15 -23.35
N ILE A 108 -5.89 -26.39 -23.20
CA ILE A 108 -4.92 -26.16 -24.28
C ILE A 108 -3.73 -27.13 -24.26
N GLY A 109 -3.73 -28.11 -23.35
CA GLY A 109 -2.65 -29.11 -23.23
C GLY A 109 -1.28 -28.53 -22.86
N ASN A 110 -1.23 -27.36 -22.22
CA ASN A 110 0.00 -26.63 -21.93
C ASN A 110 0.09 -26.26 -20.43
N CYS A 111 -0.24 -27.21 -19.56
CA CYS A 111 0.01 -27.00 -18.14
C CYS A 111 1.50 -27.15 -17.84
N PRO A 112 2.11 -26.14 -17.19
CA PRO A 112 3.48 -26.29 -16.71
C PRO A 112 3.60 -27.46 -15.73
N PRO A 113 4.75 -28.15 -15.68
CA PRO A 113 4.99 -29.19 -14.69
C PRO A 113 5.10 -28.53 -13.30
N PHE A 114 4.16 -28.84 -12.40
CA PHE A 114 4.20 -28.36 -11.03
C PHE A 114 5.09 -29.26 -10.17
N LYS A 115 6.04 -28.67 -9.43
CA LYS A 115 6.88 -29.42 -8.47
C LYS A 115 6.12 -29.92 -7.24
N LYS A 116 5.03 -29.24 -6.90
CA LYS A 116 4.14 -29.52 -5.77
C LYS A 116 2.71 -29.32 -6.20
N THR A 117 1.81 -30.13 -5.64
CA THR A 117 0.37 -29.98 -5.75
C THR A 117 -0.11 -28.70 -5.04
N GLN A 118 -1.33 -28.25 -5.34
CA GLN A 118 -1.97 -27.12 -4.64
C GLN A 118 -2.02 -27.33 -3.13
N ALA A 119 -2.37 -28.55 -2.70
CA ALA A 119 -2.45 -28.90 -1.28
C ALA A 119 -1.08 -28.83 -0.58
N GLU A 120 -0.01 -29.25 -1.25
CA GLU A 120 1.35 -29.16 -0.70
C GLU A 120 1.82 -27.71 -0.56
N TRP A 121 1.46 -26.82 -1.49
CA TRP A 121 1.74 -25.39 -1.35
C TRP A 121 1.01 -24.76 -0.18
N PHE A 122 -0.29 -25.04 -0.02
CA PHE A 122 -1.05 -24.57 1.13
C PHE A 122 -0.54 -25.16 2.45
N ALA A 123 -0.14 -26.44 2.46
CA ALA A 123 0.43 -27.07 3.65
C ALA A 123 1.75 -26.41 4.06
N GLN A 124 2.63 -26.09 3.11
CA GLN A 124 3.87 -25.36 3.38
C GLN A 124 3.59 -23.95 3.90
N ALA A 125 2.73 -23.19 3.21
CA ALA A 125 2.34 -21.84 3.63
C ALA A 125 1.79 -21.84 5.06
N LYS A 126 0.88 -22.78 5.36
CA LYS A 126 0.31 -22.96 6.70
C LYS A 126 1.36 -23.30 7.74
N GLY A 127 2.33 -24.16 7.40
CA GLY A 127 3.43 -24.51 8.30
C GLY A 127 4.29 -23.31 8.72
N LEU A 128 4.45 -22.33 7.84
CA LEU A 128 5.21 -21.10 8.13
C LEU A 128 4.43 -20.08 8.98
N VAL A 129 3.12 -19.93 8.75
CA VAL A 129 2.33 -18.87 9.41
C VAL A 129 1.60 -19.33 10.67
N LEU A 130 1.25 -20.62 10.79
CA LEU A 130 0.43 -21.10 11.91
C LEU A 130 1.08 -20.86 13.28
N PRO A 131 2.39 -21.07 13.51
CA PRO A 131 3.00 -20.81 14.81
C PRO A 131 2.84 -19.35 15.25
N LYS A 132 3.15 -18.40 14.37
CA LYS A 132 2.98 -16.96 14.64
C LYS A 132 1.52 -16.57 14.81
N ALA A 133 0.62 -17.16 14.02
CA ALA A 133 -0.82 -16.95 14.16
C ALA A 133 -1.33 -17.45 15.53
N GLN A 134 -0.79 -18.55 16.06
CA GLN A 134 -1.12 -19.06 17.41
C GLN A 134 -0.61 -18.15 18.53
N GLU A 135 0.48 -17.42 18.30
CA GLU A 135 1.00 -16.37 19.18
C GLU A 135 0.21 -15.05 19.07
N GLY A 136 -0.73 -14.95 18.13
CA GLY A 136 -1.58 -13.77 17.94
C GLY A 136 -1.00 -12.73 16.97
N ASP A 137 0.01 -13.08 16.17
CA ASP A 137 0.56 -12.18 15.14
C ASP A 137 -0.53 -11.76 14.13
N PRO A 138 -0.86 -10.45 14.02
CA PRO A 138 -2.02 -10.00 13.25
C PRO A 138 -1.93 -10.32 11.75
N GLU A 139 -0.75 -10.20 11.14
CA GLU A 139 -0.55 -10.53 9.72
C GLU A 139 -0.62 -12.04 9.48
N SER A 140 0.00 -12.87 10.33
CA SER A 140 -0.07 -14.33 10.20
C SER A 140 -1.50 -14.85 10.38
N LEU A 141 -2.30 -14.23 11.27
CA LEU A 141 -3.74 -14.50 11.37
C LEU A 141 -4.47 -14.17 10.06
N TYR A 142 -4.14 -13.06 9.41
CA TYR A 142 -4.70 -12.70 8.10
C TYR A 142 -4.28 -13.70 7.00
N LEU A 143 -3.01 -14.10 6.97
CA LEU A 143 -2.52 -15.09 6.02
C LEU A 143 -3.16 -16.47 6.24
N MET A 144 -3.47 -16.83 7.48
CA MET A 144 -4.27 -18.03 7.77
C MET A 144 -5.68 -17.94 7.18
N TYR A 145 -6.32 -16.77 7.18
CA TYR A 145 -7.56 -16.54 6.45
C TYR A 145 -7.36 -16.73 4.94
N GLU A 146 -6.33 -16.13 4.34
CA GLU A 146 -6.08 -16.26 2.90
C GLU A 146 -5.77 -17.72 2.47
N ILE A 147 -5.15 -18.52 3.35
CA ILE A 147 -4.85 -19.94 3.10
C ILE A 147 -6.09 -20.82 3.27
N THR A 148 -6.89 -20.61 4.32
CA THR A 148 -7.96 -21.53 4.72
C THR A 148 -9.36 -21.09 4.28
N LEU A 149 -9.51 -19.81 3.92
CA LEU A 149 -10.78 -19.12 3.71
C LEU A 149 -11.74 -19.21 4.91
N ASN A 150 -11.24 -19.56 6.10
CA ASN A 150 -12.03 -19.55 7.33
C ASN A 150 -12.03 -18.15 7.94
N ARG A 151 -13.21 -17.53 7.96
CA ARG A 151 -13.47 -16.18 8.49
C ARG A 151 -13.06 -16.00 9.95
N GLU A 152 -13.06 -17.04 10.78
CA GLU A 152 -12.61 -16.93 12.17
C GLU A 152 -11.16 -16.40 12.26
N TRP A 153 -10.30 -16.72 11.28
CA TRP A 153 -8.94 -16.17 11.21
C TRP A 153 -8.92 -14.69 10.86
N LEU A 154 -9.80 -14.26 9.96
CA LEU A 154 -9.97 -12.85 9.59
C LEU A 154 -10.44 -12.04 10.80
N GLU A 155 -11.43 -12.55 11.53
CA GLU A 155 -11.95 -11.93 12.74
C GLU A 155 -10.87 -11.83 13.83
N LYS A 156 -10.08 -12.89 14.05
CA LYS A 156 -8.93 -12.84 14.97
C LYS A 156 -7.90 -11.80 14.54
N SER A 157 -7.54 -11.76 13.26
CA SER A 157 -6.59 -10.79 12.72
C SER A 157 -7.06 -9.34 12.89
N ALA A 158 -8.34 -9.07 12.59
CA ALA A 158 -8.94 -7.76 12.74
C ALA A 158 -8.97 -7.31 14.21
N ASN A 159 -9.32 -8.22 15.13
CA ASN A 159 -9.30 -7.97 16.58
C ASN A 159 -7.87 -7.80 17.12
N ALA A 160 -6.86 -8.42 16.49
CA ALA A 160 -5.46 -8.25 16.82
C ALA A 160 -4.85 -6.95 16.25
N GLY A 161 -5.62 -6.14 15.50
CA GLY A 161 -5.20 -4.81 15.04
C GLY A 161 -4.65 -4.76 13.62
N TYR A 162 -4.80 -5.81 12.80
CA TYR A 162 -4.32 -5.75 11.42
C TYR A 162 -5.23 -4.89 10.55
N SER A 163 -4.75 -3.72 10.13
CA SER A 163 -5.56 -2.70 9.43
C SER A 163 -6.22 -3.23 8.16
N LEU A 164 -5.54 -4.08 7.39
CA LEU A 164 -6.11 -4.70 6.19
C LEU A 164 -7.25 -5.68 6.53
N ALA A 165 -7.12 -6.48 7.60
CA ALA A 165 -8.20 -7.36 8.05
C ALA A 165 -9.40 -6.57 8.55
N GLN A 166 -9.18 -5.48 9.30
CA GLN A 166 -10.25 -4.59 9.74
C GLN A 166 -10.98 -3.95 8.55
N TYR A 167 -10.27 -3.55 7.50
CA TYR A 167 -10.88 -3.08 6.26
C TYR A 167 -11.74 -4.17 5.60
N TRP A 168 -11.24 -5.41 5.49
CA TRP A 168 -12.02 -6.52 4.93
C TRP A 168 -13.24 -6.91 5.79
N MET A 169 -13.17 -6.75 7.11
CA MET A 169 -14.36 -6.86 7.98
C MET A 169 -15.42 -5.82 7.60
N ALA A 170 -15.03 -4.54 7.44
CA ALA A 170 -15.95 -3.49 7.01
C ALA A 170 -16.55 -3.75 5.62
N VAL A 171 -15.71 -4.13 4.64
CA VAL A 171 -16.14 -4.38 3.26
C VAL A 171 -17.11 -5.56 3.19
N SER A 172 -16.80 -6.68 3.86
CA SER A 172 -17.66 -7.85 3.87
C SER A 172 -19.02 -7.58 4.52
N GLU A 173 -19.03 -6.90 5.67
CA GLU A 173 -20.27 -6.52 6.35
C GLU A 173 -21.09 -5.54 5.51
N ARG A 174 -20.46 -4.59 4.80
CA ARG A 174 -21.16 -3.69 3.87
C ARG A 174 -21.80 -4.45 2.71
N GLN A 175 -21.16 -5.52 2.23
CA GLN A 175 -21.65 -6.39 1.14
C GLN A 175 -22.73 -7.38 1.58
N GLY A 176 -23.13 -7.37 2.86
CA GLY A 176 -24.24 -8.16 3.38
C GLY A 176 -23.83 -9.33 4.27
N GLU A 177 -22.53 -9.58 4.44
CA GLU A 177 -22.06 -10.66 5.31
C GLU A 177 -22.34 -10.38 6.80
N GLY A 178 -22.56 -11.43 7.59
CA GLY A 178 -22.93 -11.31 9.00
C GLY A 178 -24.43 -11.10 9.24
N PHE A 179 -24.86 -11.34 10.48
CA PHE A 179 -26.26 -11.37 10.88
C PHE A 179 -26.64 -10.14 11.71
N PHE A 180 -27.30 -9.17 11.06
CA PHE A 180 -27.69 -7.89 11.66
C PHE A 180 -29.21 -7.73 11.64
N LEU A 181 -29.88 -8.23 12.67
CA LEU A 181 -31.35 -8.17 12.78
C LEU A 181 -31.90 -6.77 13.13
N ILE A 182 -31.10 -5.96 13.82
CA ILE A 182 -31.51 -4.63 14.27
C ILE A 182 -31.05 -3.61 13.22
N PRO A 183 -31.97 -2.80 12.65
CA PRO A 183 -31.62 -1.73 11.73
C PRO A 183 -30.52 -0.81 12.30
N GLY A 184 -29.56 -0.43 11.46
CA GLY A 184 -28.44 0.44 11.85
C GLY A 184 -27.28 -0.25 12.58
N LYS A 185 -27.42 -1.49 13.10
CA LYS A 185 -26.29 -2.21 13.71
C LYS A 185 -25.19 -2.56 12.71
N ARG A 186 -25.56 -2.86 11.47
CA ARG A 186 -24.60 -3.11 10.37
C ARG A 186 -23.78 -1.85 10.11
N ASP A 187 -24.43 -0.71 9.94
CA ASP A 187 -23.75 0.58 9.70
C ASP A 187 -22.81 0.95 10.84
N ALA A 188 -23.24 0.75 12.10
CA ALA A 188 -22.41 1.00 13.27
C ALA A 188 -21.16 0.09 13.32
N SER A 189 -21.30 -1.18 12.92
CA SER A 189 -20.19 -2.13 12.85
C SER A 189 -19.20 -1.78 11.74
N VAL A 190 -19.71 -1.49 10.54
CA VAL A 190 -18.90 -1.02 9.40
C VAL A 190 -18.14 0.26 9.77
N LYS A 191 -18.81 1.22 10.43
CA LYS A 191 -18.17 2.45 10.93
C LYS A 191 -17.02 2.14 11.87
N LYS A 192 -17.23 1.25 12.84
CA LYS A 192 -16.21 0.84 13.81
C LYS A 192 -14.99 0.24 13.11
N TRP A 193 -15.20 -0.68 12.18
CA TRP A 193 -14.11 -1.35 11.47
C TRP A 193 -13.32 -0.41 10.57
N LEU A 194 -13.98 0.50 9.86
CA LEU A 194 -13.31 1.52 9.05
C LEU A 194 -12.50 2.48 9.91
N LEU A 195 -13.04 2.92 11.05
CA LEU A 195 -12.31 3.78 11.98
C LEU A 195 -11.03 3.08 12.49
N LEU A 196 -11.15 1.84 12.99
CA LEU A 196 -9.99 1.09 13.47
C LEU A 196 -8.92 0.88 12.38
N SER A 197 -9.35 0.53 11.17
CA SER A 197 -8.45 0.35 10.03
C SER A 197 -7.76 1.66 9.62
N SER A 198 -8.50 2.78 9.70
CA SER A 198 -7.98 4.13 9.43
C SER A 198 -6.96 4.54 10.48
N GLU A 199 -7.23 4.31 11.77
CA GLU A 199 -6.28 4.54 12.88
C GLU A 199 -5.03 3.66 12.73
N GLY A 200 -5.19 2.45 12.20
CA GLY A 200 -4.09 1.56 11.81
C GLY A 200 -3.36 1.97 10.52
N GLY A 201 -3.66 3.14 9.93
CA GLY A 201 -2.92 3.71 8.82
C GLY A 201 -3.32 3.22 7.43
N TYR A 202 -4.44 2.51 7.26
CA TYR A 202 -4.84 1.98 5.95
C TYR A 202 -5.61 3.03 5.11
N PRO A 203 -5.06 3.54 4.00
CA PRO A 203 -5.62 4.72 3.34
C PRO A 203 -6.92 4.45 2.57
N LYS A 204 -7.17 3.21 2.11
CA LYS A 204 -8.48 2.88 1.54
C LYS A 204 -9.58 2.94 2.60
N ALA A 205 -9.29 2.48 3.83
CA ALA A 205 -10.24 2.62 4.94
C ALA A 205 -10.48 4.08 5.30
N MET A 206 -9.43 4.91 5.33
CA MET A 206 -9.57 6.35 5.57
C MET A 206 -10.51 6.99 4.54
N MET A 207 -10.34 6.66 3.25
CA MET A 207 -11.19 7.17 2.16
C MET A 207 -12.64 6.68 2.27
N ASP A 208 -12.85 5.40 2.57
CA ASP A 208 -14.19 4.83 2.77
C ASP A 208 -14.89 5.39 4.03
N TYR A 209 -14.11 5.75 5.05
CA TYR A 209 -14.62 6.38 6.27
C TYR A 209 -15.15 7.80 6.00
N LEU A 210 -14.59 8.52 5.02
CA LEU A 210 -15.07 9.86 4.64
C LEU A 210 -16.54 9.86 4.22
N GLU A 211 -17.04 8.79 3.59
CA GLU A 211 -18.45 8.67 3.20
C GLU A 211 -19.38 8.65 4.43
N ILE A 212 -18.94 8.00 5.52
CA ILE A 212 -19.69 7.96 6.77
C ILE A 212 -19.69 9.35 7.41
N LEU A 213 -18.53 9.97 7.52
CA LEU A 213 -18.39 11.32 8.07
C LEU A 213 -19.20 12.36 7.29
N HIS A 214 -19.28 12.21 5.96
CA HIS A 214 -20.09 13.07 5.11
C HIS A 214 -21.58 12.97 5.44
N ARG A 215 -22.11 11.75 5.63
CA ARG A 215 -23.50 11.54 6.06
C ARG A 215 -23.78 12.10 7.46
N GLU A 216 -22.77 12.11 8.32
CA GLU A 216 -22.83 12.67 9.67
C GLU A 216 -22.62 14.20 9.71
N GLY A 217 -22.22 14.81 8.59
CA GLY A 217 -21.92 16.23 8.51
C GLY A 217 -20.62 16.65 9.20
N ASP A 218 -19.76 15.71 9.60
CA ASP A 218 -18.49 15.99 10.29
C ASP A 218 -17.39 16.39 9.29
N THR A 219 -17.52 17.61 8.78
CA THR A 219 -16.58 18.18 7.81
C THR A 219 -15.17 18.32 8.39
N ALA A 220 -15.05 18.60 9.69
CA ALA A 220 -13.75 18.74 10.34
C ALA A 220 -12.96 17.43 10.32
N SER A 221 -13.61 16.31 10.65
CA SER A 221 -12.97 14.99 10.59
C SER A 221 -12.69 14.55 9.16
N ILE A 222 -13.56 14.87 8.19
CA ILE A 222 -13.26 14.62 6.77
C ILE A 222 -11.94 15.29 6.38
N ARG A 223 -11.76 16.56 6.78
CA ARG A 223 -10.54 17.31 6.43
C ARG A 223 -9.28 16.63 6.97
N GLN A 224 -9.34 16.16 8.22
CA GLN A 224 -8.24 15.50 8.91
C GLN A 224 -7.89 14.15 8.26
N TRP A 225 -8.87 13.27 8.08
CA TRP A 225 -8.65 11.94 7.52
C TRP A 225 -8.20 11.99 6.06
N LEU A 226 -8.72 12.92 5.27
CA LEU A 226 -8.30 13.08 3.89
C LEU A 226 -6.82 13.53 3.78
N GLU A 227 -6.38 14.44 4.65
CA GLU A 227 -4.97 14.84 4.69
C GLU A 227 -4.07 13.67 5.11
N LEU A 228 -4.48 12.89 6.11
CA LEU A 228 -3.73 11.69 6.54
C LEU A 228 -3.63 10.65 5.42
N ALA A 229 -4.72 10.40 4.68
CA ALA A 229 -4.71 9.49 3.54
C ALA A 229 -3.83 10.01 2.40
N ALA A 230 -3.80 11.32 2.15
CA ALA A 230 -2.91 11.91 1.15
C ALA A 230 -1.42 11.75 1.54
N ARG A 231 -1.09 11.89 2.82
CA ARG A 231 0.27 11.70 3.34
C ARG A 231 0.79 10.27 3.19
N SER A 232 -0.09 9.27 3.05
CA SER A 232 0.32 7.88 2.78
C SER A 232 0.77 7.66 1.33
N GLY A 233 0.65 8.67 0.45
CA GLY A 233 0.91 8.54 -0.99
C GLY A 233 -0.23 7.88 -1.77
N TYR A 234 -1.41 7.66 -1.16
CA TYR A 234 -2.54 7.07 -1.89
C TYR A 234 -3.05 8.03 -2.96
N GLN A 235 -2.89 7.65 -4.22
CA GLN A 235 -3.16 8.50 -5.39
C GLN A 235 -4.55 9.14 -5.35
N VAL A 236 -5.59 8.39 -4.97
CA VAL A 236 -6.96 8.91 -4.87
C VAL A 236 -7.06 9.98 -3.77
N ALA A 237 -6.44 9.76 -2.62
CA ALA A 237 -6.43 10.72 -1.52
C ALA A 237 -5.61 11.97 -1.84
N VAL A 238 -4.41 11.81 -2.43
CA VAL A 238 -3.55 12.93 -2.86
C VAL A 238 -4.29 13.83 -3.85
N SER A 239 -4.95 13.24 -4.85
CA SER A 239 -5.70 13.99 -5.86
C SER A 239 -6.95 14.67 -5.31
N SER A 240 -7.65 14.02 -4.38
CA SER A 240 -8.83 14.58 -3.71
C SER A 240 -8.42 15.74 -2.79
N TYR A 241 -7.40 15.55 -1.96
CA TYR A 241 -6.88 16.57 -1.06
C TYR A 241 -6.40 17.79 -1.83
N GLY A 242 -5.58 17.60 -2.88
CA GLY A 242 -5.10 18.67 -3.74
C GLY A 242 -6.23 19.45 -4.42
N ALA A 243 -7.30 18.77 -4.84
CA ALA A 243 -8.45 19.43 -5.46
C ALA A 243 -9.26 20.26 -4.44
N TYR A 244 -9.50 19.74 -3.23
CA TYR A 244 -10.28 20.48 -2.23
C TYR A 244 -9.52 21.69 -1.67
N ILE A 245 -8.22 21.58 -1.37
CA ILE A 245 -7.46 22.73 -0.86
C ILE A 245 -7.24 23.82 -1.92
N SER A 246 -7.27 23.46 -3.20
CA SER A 246 -7.21 24.43 -4.31
C SER A 246 -8.56 24.97 -4.74
N HIS A 247 -9.65 24.62 -4.04
CA HIS A 247 -11.02 25.03 -4.35
C HIS A 247 -11.46 24.61 -5.77
N THR A 248 -11.17 23.37 -6.15
CA THR A 248 -11.54 22.77 -7.45
C THR A 248 -12.21 21.39 -7.31
N PRO A 249 -13.30 21.25 -6.53
CA PRO A 249 -14.24 22.31 -6.13
C PRO A 249 -14.00 22.85 -4.71
N ASP A 250 -14.52 24.05 -4.42
CA ASP A 250 -14.62 24.60 -3.06
C ASP A 250 -15.72 23.86 -2.30
N LYS A 251 -15.33 22.78 -1.64
CA LYS A 251 -16.16 21.95 -0.78
C LYS A 251 -15.32 21.56 0.42
N LEU A 252 -15.97 21.33 1.55
CA LEU A 252 -15.33 20.95 2.83
C LEU A 252 -14.63 22.10 3.58
N ASP A 253 -14.86 23.36 3.19
CA ASP A 253 -14.44 24.55 3.95
C ASP A 253 -12.90 24.61 4.19
N TYR A 254 -12.09 24.08 3.29
CA TYR A 254 -10.64 24.23 3.40
C TYR A 254 -10.23 25.70 3.19
N PRO A 255 -9.23 26.24 3.92
CA PRO A 255 -8.55 27.45 3.49
C PRO A 255 -7.94 27.26 2.10
N LEU A 256 -8.07 28.27 1.24
CA LEU A 256 -7.50 28.22 -0.11
C LEU A 256 -5.98 28.11 -0.06
N ASP A 257 -5.44 27.05 -0.66
CA ASP A 257 -4.01 26.80 -0.82
C ASP A 257 -3.73 26.31 -2.25
N LEU A 258 -3.60 27.28 -3.17
CA LEU A 258 -3.28 27.00 -4.58
C LEU A 258 -1.88 26.40 -4.74
N VAL A 259 -0.92 26.82 -3.91
CA VAL A 259 0.48 26.40 -4.01
C VAL A 259 0.61 24.91 -3.66
N LYS A 260 0.10 24.51 -2.48
CA LYS A 260 0.12 23.11 -2.08
C LYS A 260 -0.78 22.26 -2.98
N GLY A 261 -1.95 22.77 -3.37
CA GLY A 261 -2.84 22.06 -4.29
C GLY A 261 -2.17 21.75 -5.63
N TYR A 262 -1.53 22.74 -6.26
CA TYR A 262 -0.81 22.55 -7.51
C TYR A 262 0.45 21.69 -7.35
N ALA A 263 1.14 21.79 -6.21
CA ALA A 263 2.28 20.92 -5.89
C ALA A 263 1.87 19.43 -5.88
N LEU A 264 0.73 19.09 -5.26
CA LEU A 264 0.22 17.72 -5.25
C LEU A 264 -0.18 17.23 -6.65
N PHE A 265 -0.77 18.09 -7.49
CA PHE A 265 -1.02 17.73 -8.89
C PHE A 265 0.27 17.61 -9.72
N THR A 266 1.30 18.38 -9.38
CA THR A 266 2.64 18.24 -9.99
C THR A 266 3.27 16.90 -9.62
N LEU A 267 3.10 16.41 -8.38
CA LEU A 267 3.50 15.05 -8.00
C LEU A 267 2.76 13.99 -8.81
N LEU A 268 1.44 14.12 -8.94
CA LEU A 268 0.60 13.16 -9.64
C LEU A 268 0.97 13.01 -11.13
N LYS A 269 1.53 14.04 -11.76
CA LYS A 269 2.06 13.96 -13.13
C LYS A 269 3.16 12.91 -13.29
N ASP A 270 3.90 12.58 -12.22
CA ASP A 270 4.91 11.51 -12.26
C ASP A 270 4.30 10.15 -12.62
N LEU A 271 3.01 9.94 -12.35
CA LEU A 271 2.31 8.69 -12.68
C LEU A 271 1.99 8.59 -14.19
N GLY A 272 2.09 9.69 -14.93
CA GLY A 272 1.67 9.76 -16.34
C GLY A 272 0.21 9.35 -16.48
N ASP A 273 -0.08 8.49 -17.46
CA ASP A 273 -1.42 7.91 -17.65
C ASP A 273 -1.62 6.54 -16.96
N ALA A 274 -0.73 6.17 -16.02
CA ALA A 274 -0.92 4.94 -15.26
C ALA A 274 -2.28 4.96 -14.53
N GLY A 275 -3.01 3.84 -14.57
CA GLY A 275 -4.36 3.78 -14.01
C GLY A 275 -5.40 4.68 -14.69
N GLY A 276 -5.09 5.29 -15.85
CA GLY A 276 -6.00 6.17 -16.60
C GLY A 276 -6.23 7.53 -15.98
N ILE A 277 -5.35 7.98 -15.09
CA ILE A 277 -5.53 9.24 -14.34
C ILE A 277 -5.00 10.47 -15.08
N GLY A 278 -4.24 10.30 -16.17
CA GLY A 278 -3.44 11.38 -16.77
C GLY A 278 -4.28 12.59 -17.16
N ARG A 279 -5.36 12.36 -17.92
CA ARG A 279 -6.29 13.43 -18.34
C ARG A 279 -6.95 14.15 -17.17
N TYR A 280 -7.26 13.44 -16.09
CA TYR A 280 -7.84 14.07 -14.90
C TYR A 280 -6.82 14.98 -14.21
N VAL A 281 -5.58 14.50 -14.04
CA VAL A 281 -4.47 15.22 -13.42
C VAL A 281 -4.11 16.46 -14.24
N GLU A 282 -4.00 16.35 -15.56
CA GLU A 282 -3.70 17.46 -16.47
C GLU A 282 -4.74 18.56 -16.36
N ARG A 283 -6.02 18.21 -16.58
CA ARG A 283 -7.13 19.17 -16.52
C ARG A 283 -7.20 19.89 -15.17
N LYS A 284 -7.07 19.15 -14.07
CA LYS A 284 -7.11 19.74 -12.72
C LYS A 284 -5.89 20.63 -12.45
N ALA A 285 -4.70 20.20 -12.87
CA ALA A 285 -3.51 21.04 -12.76
C ALA A 285 -3.68 22.35 -13.53
N GLU A 286 -4.25 22.32 -14.73
CA GLU A 286 -4.54 23.53 -15.53
C GLU A 286 -5.55 24.44 -14.84
N GLU A 287 -6.69 23.91 -14.37
CA GLU A 287 -7.71 24.67 -13.63
C GLU A 287 -7.14 25.40 -12.40
N ILE A 288 -6.16 24.79 -11.72
CA ILE A 288 -5.49 25.40 -10.57
C ILE A 288 -4.47 26.44 -11.04
N ARG A 289 -3.66 26.10 -12.07
CA ARG A 289 -2.60 26.96 -12.62
C ARG A 289 -3.13 28.28 -13.15
N GLU A 290 -4.31 28.29 -13.76
CA GLU A 290 -4.96 29.51 -14.26
C GLU A 290 -5.21 30.57 -13.17
N LYS A 291 -5.26 30.15 -11.90
CA LYS A 291 -5.48 31.02 -10.74
C LYS A 291 -4.19 31.44 -10.04
N MET A 292 -3.03 31.04 -10.56
CA MET A 292 -1.73 31.20 -9.90
C MET A 292 -0.83 32.21 -10.60
N THR A 293 0.00 32.88 -9.80
CA THR A 293 1.11 33.70 -10.29
C THR A 293 2.33 32.84 -10.65
N PRO A 294 3.26 33.34 -11.49
CA PRO A 294 4.52 32.63 -11.77
C PRO A 294 5.31 32.24 -10.52
N ALA A 295 5.39 33.12 -9.51
CA ALA A 295 6.09 32.84 -8.25
C ALA A 295 5.43 31.69 -7.47
N GLN A 296 4.09 31.64 -7.42
CA GLN A 296 3.37 30.54 -6.78
C GLN A 296 3.60 29.19 -7.49
N ILE A 297 3.75 29.20 -8.83
CA ILE A 297 4.07 27.99 -9.60
C ILE A 297 5.47 27.48 -9.22
N GLU A 298 6.47 28.37 -9.17
CA GLU A 298 7.84 28.02 -8.76
C GLU A 298 7.88 27.47 -7.31
N ASP A 299 7.18 28.10 -6.38
CA ASP A 299 7.06 27.61 -5.00
C ASP A 299 6.40 26.22 -4.93
N SER A 300 5.42 25.96 -5.78
CA SER A 300 4.74 24.66 -5.83
C SER A 300 5.67 23.55 -6.31
N GLU A 301 6.55 23.83 -7.27
CA GLU A 301 7.55 22.87 -7.75
C GLU A 301 8.56 22.51 -6.66
N ARG A 302 8.97 23.50 -5.86
CA ARG A 302 9.82 23.27 -4.67
C ARG A 302 9.12 22.40 -3.63
N ILE A 303 7.86 22.69 -3.31
CA ILE A 303 7.06 21.90 -2.35
C ILE A 303 6.83 20.47 -2.87
N ALA A 304 6.57 20.30 -4.17
CA ALA A 304 6.43 18.98 -4.76
C ALA A 304 7.73 18.17 -4.61
N LYS A 305 8.90 18.79 -4.86
CA LYS A 305 10.20 18.12 -4.66
C LYS A 305 10.41 17.71 -3.20
N GLU A 306 10.12 18.59 -2.24
CA GLU A 306 10.22 18.31 -0.81
C GLU A 306 9.25 17.20 -0.37
N TRP A 307 8.03 17.18 -0.92
CA TRP A 307 7.05 16.13 -0.61
C TRP A 307 7.58 14.75 -1.02
N LYS A 308 8.20 14.63 -2.21
CA LYS A 308 8.79 13.34 -2.68
C LYS A 308 9.87 12.81 -1.72
N THR A 309 10.58 13.69 -1.01
CA THR A 309 11.65 13.29 -0.08
C THR A 309 11.15 13.02 1.33
N THR A 310 9.98 13.53 1.70
CA THR A 310 9.44 13.47 3.07
C THR A 310 8.27 12.51 3.23
N HIS A 311 7.72 11.99 2.13
CA HIS A 311 6.55 11.10 2.12
C HIS A 311 6.81 9.83 1.30
N PRO A 312 6.05 8.74 1.55
CA PRO A 312 6.09 7.55 0.71
C PRO A 312 5.81 7.87 -0.78
N PRO A 313 6.35 7.06 -1.72
CA PRO A 313 6.02 7.19 -3.13
C PRO A 313 4.52 7.08 -3.39
N LEU A 314 4.04 7.78 -4.42
CA LEU A 314 2.67 7.64 -4.89
C LEU A 314 2.35 6.17 -5.22
N SER A 315 1.13 5.75 -4.87
CA SER A 315 0.68 4.38 -5.01
C SER A 315 -0.82 4.31 -5.30
N PHE A 316 -1.22 3.36 -6.14
CA PHE A 316 -2.61 2.96 -6.34
C PHE A 316 -3.09 1.99 -5.25
N PHE A 317 -2.20 1.60 -4.32
CA PHE A 317 -2.43 0.61 -3.27
C PHE A 317 -3.08 -0.67 -3.83
N PRO A 318 -2.47 -1.32 -4.85
CA PRO A 318 -3.00 -2.58 -5.36
C PRO A 318 -2.98 -3.64 -4.23
N ASP A 319 -3.99 -4.50 -4.20
CA ASP A 319 -4.01 -5.59 -3.22
C ASP A 319 -2.87 -6.56 -3.51
N LYS A 320 -2.18 -6.99 -2.46
CA LYS A 320 -1.00 -7.86 -2.59
C LYS A 320 -1.39 -9.21 -3.20
N LEU A 321 -2.53 -9.78 -2.80
CA LEU A 321 -3.13 -10.96 -3.43
C LEU A 321 -4.21 -10.53 -4.42
N GLY A 322 -3.93 -10.61 -5.72
CA GLY A 322 -4.95 -10.41 -6.75
C GLY A 322 -5.78 -11.67 -6.97
N TYR A 323 -7.11 -11.57 -6.86
CA TYR A 323 -8.06 -12.62 -7.25
C TYR A 323 -8.22 -12.72 -8.77
#